data_AF-A0A267DQP1-F1
#
_entry.id   AF-A0A267DQP1-F1
#
_cell.length_a   1.000
_cell.length_b   1.000
_cell.length_c   1.000
_cell.angle_alpha   90.00
_cell.angle_beta   90.00
_cell.angle_gamma   90.00
#
_symmetry.space_group_name_H-M   'P 1'
#
loop_
_entity.id
_entity.type
_entity.pdbx_description
1 polymer ?
#
loop_
_entity_poly.entity_id
_entity_poly.type
_entity_poly.pdbx_seq_one_letter_code
_entity_poly.pdbx_strand_id
1 'polypeptide(L)' 'IQSCYDKGMRLVTIKDLATNNRVKAFLLGKKVEKAYVGMDDQAREGYFQRTDGSVYVKDDFSRWASASGGPSSQTKATTA' A
#
# COMPACT_ATOMS: atom_id res chain seq x y z
N ILE A 1 -11.69 0.36 -7.82
CA ILE A 1 -11.73 0.02 -6.37
C ILE A 1 -13.02 0.56 -5.70
N GLN A 2 -14.10 0.75 -6.47
CA GLN A 2 -15.34 1.39 -5.99
C GLN A 2 -16.05 0.60 -4.87
N SER A 3 -15.95 -0.73 -4.88
CA SER A 3 -16.66 -1.62 -3.94
C SER A 3 -16.33 -1.42 -2.45
N CYS A 4 -15.14 -0.90 -2.11
CA CYS A 4 -14.82 -0.52 -0.73
C CYS A 4 -15.47 0.82 -0.37
N TYR A 5 -15.39 1.79 -1.27
CA TYR A 5 -15.97 3.13 -1.09
C TYR A 5 -17.49 3.09 -0.95
N ASP A 6 -18.17 2.21 -1.71
CA ASP A 6 -19.62 2.03 -1.64
C ASP A 6 -20.09 1.53 -0.27
N LYS A 7 -19.19 0.95 0.52
CA LYS A 7 -19.44 0.50 1.90
C LYS A 7 -18.96 1.50 2.95
N GLY A 8 -18.57 2.71 2.56
CA GLY A 8 -17.95 3.70 3.45
C GLY A 8 -16.57 3.29 3.96
N MET A 9 -15.92 2.32 3.30
CA MET A 9 -14.59 1.81 3.66
C MET A 9 -13.54 2.22 2.63
N ARG A 10 -12.26 2.03 2.97
CA ARG A 10 -11.13 2.19 2.04
C ARG A 10 -10.29 0.93 2.02
N LEU A 11 -9.51 0.73 0.95
CA LEU A 11 -8.50 -0.33 0.95
C LEU A 11 -7.47 -0.08 2.06
N VAL A 12 -6.99 -1.17 2.65
CA VAL A 12 -6.07 -1.13 3.79
C VAL A 12 -4.75 -0.47 3.44
N THR A 13 -4.31 0.44 4.29
CA THR A 13 -2.96 1.02 4.25
C THR A 13 -2.06 0.21 5.19
N ILE A 14 -0.91 -0.26 4.69
CA ILE A 14 0.06 -1.03 5.48
C ILE A 14 1.26 -0.12 5.75
N LYS A 15 1.43 0.31 7.01
CA LYS A 15 2.48 1.26 7.43
C LYS A 15 3.57 0.63 8.31
N ASP A 16 3.38 -0.61 8.72
CA ASP A 16 4.26 -1.28 9.66
C ASP A 16 4.15 -2.82 9.55
N LEU A 17 5.11 -3.51 10.17
CA LEU A 17 5.20 -4.96 10.12
C LEU A 17 4.03 -5.65 10.85
N ALA A 18 3.51 -5.06 11.93
CA ALA A 18 2.42 -5.66 12.69
C ALA A 18 1.11 -5.65 11.88
N THR A 19 0.80 -4.53 11.23
CA THR A 19 -0.32 -4.40 10.30
C THR A 19 -0.17 -5.37 9.12
N ASN A 20 1.01 -5.45 8.52
CA ASN A 20 1.31 -6.41 7.45
C ASN A 20 1.04 -7.86 7.88
N ASN A 21 1.52 -8.25 9.06
CA ASN A 21 1.34 -9.61 9.58
C ASN A 21 -0.12 -9.90 9.90
N ARG A 22 -0.86 -8.93 10.43
CA ARG A 22 -2.30 -9.08 10.72
C ARG A 22 -3.12 -9.26 9.45
N VAL A 23 -2.83 -8.47 8.41
CA VAL A 23 -3.48 -8.62 7.09
C VAL A 23 -3.15 -9.98 6.48
N LYS A 24 -1.88 -10.41 6.53
CA LYS A 24 -1.48 -11.75 6.05
C LYS A 24 -2.21 -12.88 6.79
N ALA A 25 -2.26 -12.83 8.13
CA ALA A 25 -2.97 -13.83 8.92
C ALA A 25 -4.47 -13.89 8.57
N PHE A 26 -5.10 -12.73 8.36
CA PHE A 26 -6.49 -12.66 7.91
C PHE A 26 -6.70 -13.28 6.53
N LEU A 27 -5.83 -12.98 5.56
CA LEU A 27 -5.90 -13.53 4.20
C LEU A 27 -5.67 -15.05 4.18
N LEU A 28 -4.70 -15.54 4.97
CA LEU A 28 -4.44 -16.96 5.14
C LEU A 28 -5.66 -17.69 5.72
N GLY A 29 -6.31 -17.13 6.75
CA GLY A 29 -7.54 -17.69 7.31
C GLY A 29 -8.71 -17.74 6.32
N LYS A 30 -8.70 -16.88 5.29
CA LYS A 30 -9.69 -16.85 4.21
C LYS A 30 -9.27 -17.63 2.96
N LYS A 31 -8.09 -18.27 2.96
CA LYS A 31 -7.50 -18.95 1.79
C LYS A 31 -7.39 -18.04 0.55
N VAL A 32 -7.08 -16.76 0.76
CA VAL A 32 -6.90 -15.78 -0.31
C VAL A 32 -5.41 -15.63 -0.60
N GLU A 33 -4.99 -15.93 -1.83
CA GLU A 33 -3.58 -15.85 -2.24
C GLU A 33 -3.12 -14.42 -2.58
N LYS A 34 -4.01 -13.62 -3.16
CA LYS A 34 -3.73 -12.24 -3.60
C LYS A 34 -4.89 -11.33 -3.23
N ALA A 35 -4.58 -10.15 -2.72
CA ALA A 35 -5.57 -9.13 -2.37
C ALA A 35 -5.06 -7.74 -2.78
N TYR A 36 -5.99 -6.89 -3.19
CA TYR A 36 -5.70 -5.48 -3.43
C TYR A 36 -5.47 -4.76 -2.10
N VAL A 37 -4.48 -3.87 -2.08
CA VAL A 37 -4.16 -2.99 -0.95
C VAL A 37 -4.24 -1.54 -1.39
N GLY A 38 -4.36 -0.62 -0.43
CA GLY A 38 -4.60 0.80 -0.70
C GLY A 38 -3.34 1.58 -1.03
N MET A 39 -2.47 1.03 -1.88
CA MET A 39 -1.27 1.71 -2.36
C MET A 39 -1.19 1.57 -3.88
N ASP A 40 -1.25 2.70 -4.58
CA ASP A 40 -1.28 2.77 -6.05
C ASP A 40 -0.56 4.03 -6.53
N ASP A 41 -0.12 4.03 -7.78
CA ASP A 41 0.49 5.18 -8.46
C ASP A 41 -0.42 5.73 -9.57
N GLN A 42 -1.74 5.52 -9.46
CA GLN A 42 -2.70 5.88 -10.51
C GLN A 42 -2.71 7.39 -10.79
N ALA A 43 -2.48 8.22 -9.76
CA ALA A 43 -2.46 9.67 -9.91
C ALA A 43 -1.21 10.16 -10.66
N ARG A 44 -0.07 9.48 -10.52
CA ARG A 44 1.19 9.79 -11.19
C ARG A 44 2.09 8.57 -11.16
N GLU A 45 2.39 8.04 -12.33
CA GLU A 45 3.26 6.86 -12.48
C GLU A 45 4.59 7.05 -11.76
N GLY A 46 4.98 6.05 -10.97
CA GLY A 46 6.17 6.10 -10.13
C GLY A 46 6.01 6.86 -8.81
N TYR A 47 4.85 7.46 -8.52
CA TYR A 47 4.51 8.12 -7.26
C TYR A 47 3.38 7.39 -6.53
N PHE A 48 3.75 6.51 -5.60
CA PHE A 48 2.80 5.68 -4.89
C PHE A 48 2.15 6.48 -3.77
N GLN A 49 0.82 6.52 -3.80
CA GLN A 49 -0.01 7.16 -2.81
C GLN A 49 -0.81 6.12 -2.06
N ARG A 50 -1.07 6.42 -0.80
CA ARG A 50 -1.87 5.59 0.08
C ARG A 50 -3.30 6.12 0.14
N THR A 51 -4.25 5.26 0.47
CA THR A 51 -5.68 5.61 0.61
C THR A 51 -5.99 6.65 1.69
N ASP A 52 -5.05 6.96 2.57
CA ASP A 52 -5.15 8.04 3.55
C ASP A 52 -4.60 9.39 3.04
N GLY A 53 -4.12 9.44 1.79
CA GLY A 53 -3.52 10.62 1.16
C GLY A 53 -2.03 10.79 1.44
N SER A 54 -1.40 9.91 2.22
CA SER A 54 0.05 9.95 2.43
C SER A 54 0.80 9.41 1.22
N VAL A 55 1.87 10.10 0.82
CA VAL A 55 2.77 9.66 -0.24
C VAL A 55 3.79 8.69 0.34
N TYR A 56 4.05 7.60 -0.36
CA TYR A 56 5.11 6.67 -0.01
C TYR A 56 6.48 7.33 -0.19
N VAL A 57 7.31 7.36 0.85
CA VAL A 57 8.71 7.78 0.76
C VAL A 57 9.68 6.61 0.98
N LYS A 58 10.95 6.75 0.61
CA LYS A 58 11.95 5.67 0.73
C LYS A 58 12.01 5.01 2.12
N ASP A 59 11.86 5.80 3.19
CA ASP A 59 11.94 5.34 4.58
C ASP A 59 10.61 4.78 5.11
N ASP A 60 9.53 4.83 4.31
CA ASP A 60 8.28 4.19 4.68
C ASP A 60 8.40 2.67 4.64
N PHE A 61 7.58 2.02 5.48
CA PHE A 61 7.45 0.58 5.43
C PHE A 61 6.99 0.10 4.04
N SER A 62 7.80 -0.78 3.45
CA SER A 62 7.42 -1.57 2.30
C SER A 62 7.90 -3.02 2.44
N ARG A 63 7.10 -3.95 1.90
CA ARG A 63 7.43 -5.37 1.79
C ARG A 63 7.03 -5.89 0.42
N TRP A 64 7.77 -5.42 -0.58
CA TRP A 64 7.64 -5.87 -1.95
C TRP A 64 8.10 -7.33 -2.11
N ALA A 65 7.48 -8.04 -3.04
CA ALA A 65 8.00 -9.34 -3.45
C ALA A 65 9.36 -9.14 -4.14
N SER A 66 10.29 -10.06 -3.94
CA SER A 66 11.68 -9.96 -4.42
C SER A 66 11.80 -9.68 -5.93
N ALA A 67 10.83 -10.13 -6.74
CA ALA A 67 10.82 -9.92 -8.19
C ALA A 67 10.04 -8.67 -8.67
N SER A 68 9.38 -7.94 -7.75
CA SER A 68 8.51 -6.80 -8.12
C SER A 68 9.22 -5.45 -8.22
N GLY A 69 10.53 -5.38 -7.94
CA GLY A 69 11.35 -4.18 -8.11
C GLY A 69 11.10 -3.05 -7.11
N GLY A 70 9.93 -3.01 -6.46
CA GLY A 70 9.51 -1.92 -5.56
C GLY A 70 9.48 -0.55 -6.27
N PRO A 71 8.86 0.48 -5.67
CA PRO A 71 9.00 1.83 -6.14
C PRO A 71 10.48 2.21 -6.06
N SER A 72 10.98 2.81 -7.15
CA SER A 72 12.22 3.57 -7.07
C SER A 72 12.08 4.57 -5.92
N SER A 73 13.06 4.58 -5.03
CA SER A 73 13.03 5.36 -3.78
C SER A 73 12.50 6.79 -4.01
N GLN A 74 11.28 7.07 -3.53
CA GLN A 74 10.72 8.41 -3.58
C GLN A 74 11.39 9.26 -2.51
N THR A 75 12.14 10.26 -2.94
CA THR A 75 12.66 11.30 -2.05
C THR A 75 11.48 12.17 -1.64
N LYS A 76 11.35 12.43 -0.34
CA LYS A 76 10.40 13.41 0.19
C LYS A 76 10.63 14.72 -0.57
N ALA A 77 9.60 15.27 -1.22
CA ALA A 77 9.73 16.58 -1.85
C ALA A 77 10.04 17.59 -0.74
N THR A 78 11.31 18.00 -0.64
CA THR A 78 11.71 19.11 0.22
C THR A 78 11.09 20.35 -0.37
N THR A 79 10.03 20.86 0.27
CA THR A 79 9.52 22.20 -0.05
C THR A 79 10.64 23.19 0.26
N ALA A 80 11.01 23.98 -0.75
CA ALA A 80 11.98 25.07 -0.64
C ALA A 80 11.43 26.24 0.18
#